data_AF-A0AAU0L174-F1
#
_entry.id   AF-A0AAU0L174-F1
#
_cell.length_a   1.000
_cell.length_b   1.000
_cell.length_c   1.000
_cell.angle_alpha   90.00
_cell.angle_beta   90.00
_cell.angle_gamma   90.00
#
_symmetry.space_group_name_H-M   'P 1'
#
loop_
_entity.id
_entity.type
_entity.pdbx_description
1 polymer ?
#
loop_
_entity_poly.entity_id
_entity_poly.type
_entity_poly.pdbx_seq_one_letter_code
_entity_poly.pdbx_strand_id
1 'polypeptide(L)'
;MDAHLITKIIHMTAVTVALVVFVARAFTLFIGTQNQQPNPIARVPLTALQHLSYSIVLITGVVLLFMKHFQVQPWFYAKMVLFLVLLSSLMKAFKKDNQILLVQRRAGLFLGAIAFVAIMSLVIIKPVFN
;
A
#
# COMPACT_ATOMS: atom_id res chain seq x y z
N MET A 1 -16.35 21.37 -10.34
CA MET A 1 -15.65 20.14 -10.73
C MET A 1 -16.60 18.98 -10.61
N ASP A 2 -16.56 18.04 -11.54
CA ASP A 2 -17.34 16.81 -11.50
C ASP A 2 -16.90 15.92 -10.33
N ALA A 3 -17.86 15.22 -9.72
CA ALA A 3 -17.61 14.34 -8.58
C ALA A 3 -16.58 13.25 -8.91
N HIS A 4 -16.60 12.76 -10.15
CA HIS A 4 -15.69 11.71 -10.61
C HIS A 4 -14.23 12.19 -10.59
N LEU A 5 -13.96 13.39 -11.13
CA LEU A 5 -12.65 14.01 -11.09
C LEU A 5 -12.17 14.27 -9.66
N ILE A 6 -13.05 14.78 -8.77
CA ILE A 6 -12.71 15.01 -7.35
C ILE A 6 -12.28 13.70 -6.69
N THR A 7 -13.08 12.63 -6.82
CA THR A 7 -12.75 11.33 -6.23
C THR A 7 -11.45 10.78 -6.80
N LYS A 8 -11.20 10.95 -8.11
CA LYS A 8 -9.94 10.55 -8.74
C LYS A 8 -8.74 11.30 -8.19
N ILE A 9 -8.84 12.62 -7.98
CA ILE A 9 -7.77 13.43 -7.37
C ILE A 9 -7.48 12.94 -5.95
N ILE A 10 -8.52 12.75 -5.13
CA ILE A 10 -8.35 12.24 -3.75
C ILE A 10 -7.68 10.86 -3.77
N HIS A 11 -8.11 9.96 -4.64
CA HIS A 11 -7.53 8.62 -4.78
C HIS A 11 -6.04 8.69 -5.15
N MET A 12 -5.69 9.47 -6.17
CA MET A 12 -4.30 9.60 -6.61
C MET A 12 -3.41 10.24 -5.54
N THR A 13 -3.91 11.26 -4.82
CA THR A 13 -3.20 11.86 -3.68
C THR A 13 -2.99 10.83 -2.57
N ALA A 14 -3.99 10.01 -2.25
CA ALA A 14 -3.85 8.95 -1.25
C ALA A 14 -2.85 7.87 -1.65
N VAL A 15 -2.79 7.48 -2.94
CA VAL A 15 -1.76 6.59 -3.47
C VAL A 15 -0.37 7.19 -3.33
N THR A 16 -0.21 8.49 -3.63
CA THR A 16 1.08 9.19 -3.45
C THR A 16 1.52 9.21 -1.99
N VAL A 17 0.61 9.52 -1.06
CA VAL A 17 0.88 9.47 0.38
C VAL A 17 1.25 8.05 0.80
N ALA A 18 0.54 7.03 0.31
CA ALA A 18 0.83 5.63 0.60
C ALA A 18 2.24 5.22 0.13
N LEU A 19 2.70 5.69 -1.03
CA LEU A 19 4.05 5.46 -1.52
C LEU A 19 5.10 6.11 -0.61
N VAL A 20 4.92 7.39 -0.26
CA VAL A 20 5.83 8.12 0.62
C VAL A 20 5.93 7.43 1.98
N VAL A 21 4.79 7.03 2.56
CA VAL A 21 4.75 6.32 3.83
C VAL A 21 5.39 4.94 3.73
N PHE A 22 5.14 4.20 2.66
CA PHE A 22 5.77 2.90 2.44
C PHE A 22 7.30 3.03 2.47
N VAL A 23 7.86 4.00 1.74
CA VAL A 23 9.31 4.27 1.71
C VAL A 23 9.81 4.73 3.09
N ALA A 24 9.13 5.68 3.73
CA ALA A 24 9.51 6.15 5.07
C ALA A 24 9.52 5.01 6.10
N ARG A 25 8.52 4.13 6.09
CA ARG A 25 8.45 2.96 6.97
C ARG A 25 9.52 1.93 6.62
N ALA A 26 9.83 1.73 5.34
CA ALA A 26 10.93 0.88 4.92
C ALA A 26 12.23 1.31 5.62
N PHE A 27 12.57 2.60 5.61
CA PHE A 27 13.77 3.12 6.28
C PHE A 27 13.81 2.79 7.78
N THR A 28 12.67 2.78 8.47
CA THR A 28 12.62 2.44 9.91
C THR A 28 13.05 1.00 10.23
N LEU A 29 13.06 0.09 9.24
CA LEU A 29 13.56 -1.29 9.36
C LEU A 29 15.06 -1.43 9.07
N PHE A 30 15.71 -0.36 8.61
CA PHE A 30 17.14 -0.30 8.33
C PHE A 30 17.89 0.68 9.24
N ILE A 31 17.21 1.71 9.74
CA ILE A 31 17.80 2.79 10.54
C ILE A 31 17.10 2.89 11.89
N GLY A 32 17.88 2.87 12.99
CA GLY A 32 17.36 3.08 14.34
C GLY A 32 16.52 1.92 14.90
N THR A 33 16.73 0.70 14.41
CA THR A 33 16.05 -0.50 14.91
C THR A 33 16.47 -0.83 16.34
N GLN A 34 15.53 -1.26 17.17
CA GLN A 34 15.79 -1.69 18.55
C GLN A 34 15.05 -2.99 18.83
N ASN A 35 15.70 -3.99 19.44
CA ASN A 35 15.08 -5.28 19.82
C ASN A 35 14.31 -5.93 18.67
N GLN A 36 14.91 -5.98 17.47
CA GLN A 36 14.30 -6.51 16.23
C GLN A 36 13.06 -5.73 15.74
N GLN A 37 12.69 -4.61 16.38
CA GLN A 37 11.60 -3.73 15.97
C GLN A 37 12.10 -2.57 15.09
N PRO A 38 11.24 -2.03 14.21
CA PRO A 38 11.48 -0.76 13.52
C PRO A 38 11.64 0.40 14.51
N ASN A 39 12.25 1.49 14.05
CA ASN A 39 12.47 2.71 14.84
C ASN A 39 11.21 3.12 15.65
N PRO A 40 11.28 3.17 16.98
CA PRO A 40 10.12 3.37 17.83
C PRO A 40 9.53 4.78 17.73
N ILE A 41 10.35 5.79 17.42
CA ILE A 41 9.95 7.20 17.36
C ILE A 41 9.00 7.42 16.18
N ALA A 42 9.38 6.93 15.00
CA ALA A 42 8.60 7.11 13.78
C ALA A 42 7.43 6.12 13.65
N ARG A 43 7.35 5.09 14.51
CA ARG A 43 6.42 3.97 14.35
C ARG A 43 4.96 4.40 14.35
N VAL A 44 4.53 5.14 15.37
CA VAL A 44 3.12 5.52 15.56
C VAL A 44 2.61 6.43 14.43
N PRO A 45 3.23 7.59 14.15
CA PRO A 45 2.72 8.49 13.12
C PRO A 45 2.71 7.85 11.73
N LEU A 46 3.77 7.12 11.37
CA LEU A 46 3.83 6.45 10.06
C LEU A 46 2.81 5.30 9.94
N THR A 47 2.52 4.59 11.04
CA THR A 47 1.50 3.53 11.01
C THR A 47 0.11 4.13 10.84
N ALA A 48 -0.20 5.23 11.55
CA ALA A 48 -1.46 5.94 11.39
C ALA A 48 -1.65 6.46 9.94
N LEU A 49 -0.62 7.11 9.39
CA LEU A 49 -0.67 7.63 8.01
C LEU A 49 -0.76 6.52 6.96
N GLN A 50 -0.16 5.35 7.22
CA GLN A 50 -0.32 4.17 6.36
C GLN A 50 -1.77 3.67 6.36
N HIS A 51 -2.37 3.49 7.55
CA HIS A 51 -3.76 3.04 7.63
C HIS A 51 -4.72 4.04 7.00
N LEU A 52 -4.51 5.34 7.22
CA LEU A 52 -5.32 6.40 6.63
C LEU A 52 -5.23 6.37 5.10
N SER A 53 -4.02 6.37 4.55
CA SER A 53 -3.80 6.37 3.11
C SER A 53 -4.40 5.12 2.43
N TYR A 54 -4.17 3.92 2.96
CA TYR A 54 -4.78 2.70 2.41
C TYR A 54 -6.30 2.65 2.55
N SER A 55 -6.85 3.18 3.66
CA SER A 55 -8.30 3.29 3.83
C SER A 55 -8.91 4.21 2.78
N ILE A 56 -8.30 5.38 2.55
CA ILE A 56 -8.77 6.32 1.53
C ILE A 56 -8.66 5.69 0.13
N VAL A 57 -7.55 5.03 -0.20
CA VAL A 57 -7.37 4.31 -1.48
C VAL A 57 -8.47 3.29 -1.69
N LEU A 58 -8.79 2.49 -0.67
CA LEU A 58 -9.82 1.47 -0.74
C LEU A 58 -11.22 2.07 -0.93
N ILE A 59 -11.60 3.03 -0.07
CA ILE A 59 -12.91 3.69 -0.12
C ILE A 59 -13.11 4.39 -1.46
N THR A 60 -12.17 5.24 -1.87
CA THR A 60 -12.27 5.96 -3.14
C THR A 60 -12.20 5.03 -4.35
N GLY A 61 -11.46 3.93 -4.26
CA GLY A 61 -11.45 2.88 -5.29
C GLY A 61 -12.83 2.24 -5.48
N VAL A 62 -13.53 1.92 -4.39
CA VAL A 62 -14.91 1.40 -4.44
C VAL A 62 -15.88 2.43 -5.02
N VAL A 63 -15.77 3.70 -4.62
CA VAL A 63 -16.60 4.79 -5.18
C VAL A 63 -16.36 4.92 -6.69
N LEU A 64 -15.11 4.92 -7.15
CA LEU A 64 -14.79 5.00 -8.59
C LEU A 64 -15.34 3.80 -9.37
N LEU A 65 -15.35 2.60 -8.78
CA LEU A 65 -15.98 1.42 -9.39
C LEU A 65 -17.49 1.58 -9.50
N PHE A 66 -18.13 2.07 -8.44
CA PHE A 66 -19.57 2.33 -8.43
C PHE A 66 -19.96 3.32 -9.53
N MET A 67 -19.20 4.42 -9.66
CA MET A 67 -19.39 5.42 -10.72
C MET A 67 -19.14 4.86 -12.13
N LYS A 68 -18.40 3.75 -12.25
CA LYS A 68 -18.16 3.02 -13.49
C LYS A 68 -19.10 1.83 -13.67
N HIS A 69 -20.21 1.77 -12.93
CA HIS A 69 -21.18 0.68 -12.98
C HIS A 69 -20.55 -0.72 -12.81
N PHE A 70 -19.48 -0.81 -12.00
CA PHE A 70 -18.72 -2.03 -11.78
C PHE A 70 -18.14 -2.68 -13.04
N GLN A 71 -17.99 -1.93 -14.13
CA GLN A 71 -17.33 -2.41 -15.35
C GLN A 71 -15.82 -2.47 -15.15
N VAL A 72 -15.30 -3.64 -14.82
CA VAL A 72 -13.89 -3.87 -14.52
C VAL A 72 -13.19 -4.63 -15.63
N GLN A 73 -11.88 -4.39 -15.75
CA GLN A 73 -10.99 -5.07 -16.69
C GLN A 73 -10.13 -6.08 -15.92
N PRO A 74 -9.60 -7.14 -16.55
CA PRO A 74 -8.79 -8.17 -15.88
C PRO A 74 -7.66 -7.63 -14.99
N TRP A 75 -6.94 -6.60 -15.46
CA TRP A 75 -5.85 -5.95 -14.71
C TRP A 75 -6.31 -5.31 -13.38
N PHE A 76 -7.60 -4.96 -13.25
CA PHE A 76 -8.15 -4.46 -11.99
C PHE A 76 -8.20 -5.56 -10.93
N TYR A 77 -8.60 -6.79 -11.28
CA TYR A 77 -8.62 -7.91 -10.34
C TYR A 77 -7.21 -8.28 -9.87
N ALA A 78 -6.24 -8.30 -10.78
CA ALA A 78 -4.83 -8.52 -10.44
C ALA A 78 -4.35 -7.48 -9.41
N LYS A 79 -4.70 -6.21 -9.61
CA LYS A 79 -4.39 -5.14 -8.67
C LYS A 79 -5.04 -5.36 -7.30
N MET A 80 -6.28 -5.83 -7.23
CA MET A 80 -6.94 -6.15 -5.95
C MET A 80 -6.22 -7.27 -5.19
N VAL A 81 -5.83 -8.34 -5.89
CA VAL A 81 -5.07 -9.45 -5.29
C VAL A 81 -3.71 -8.95 -4.79
N LEU A 82 -2.98 -8.20 -5.61
CA LEU A 82 -1.70 -7.62 -5.20
C LEU A 82 -1.84 -6.64 -4.03
N PHE A 83 -2.95 -5.90 -3.94
CA PHE A 83 -3.22 -5.04 -2.80
C PHE A 83 -3.41 -5.83 -1.50
N LEU A 84 -4.09 -6.99 -1.56
CA LEU A 84 -4.17 -7.90 -0.41
C LEU A 84 -2.80 -8.47 -0.02
N VAL A 85 -1.97 -8.84 -1.02
CA VAL A 85 -0.59 -9.28 -0.79
C VAL A 85 0.24 -8.18 -0.11
N LEU A 86 0.11 -6.93 -0.57
CA LEU A 86 0.76 -5.77 0.03
C LEU A 86 0.34 -5.57 1.49
N LEU A 87 -0.96 -5.62 1.79
CA LEU A 87 -1.45 -5.49 3.17
C LEU A 87 -0.92 -6.62 4.05
N SER A 88 -0.99 -7.87 3.58
CA SER A 88 -0.52 -9.04 4.32
C SER A 88 0.98 -8.98 4.62
N SER A 89 1.79 -8.59 3.64
CA SER A 89 3.24 -8.49 3.79
C SER A 89 3.64 -7.38 4.76
N LEU A 90 2.98 -6.21 4.69
CA LEU A 90 3.22 -5.09 5.60
C LEU A 90 2.74 -5.39 7.03
N MET A 91 1.62 -6.10 7.19
CA MET A 91 1.18 -6.57 8.51
C MET A 91 2.25 -7.45 9.17
N LYS A 92 2.87 -8.36 8.41
CA LYS A 92 3.95 -9.23 8.91
C LYS A 92 5.24 -8.45 9.18
N ALA A 93 5.66 -7.58 8.25
CA ALA A 93 6.90 -6.81 8.37
C ALA A 93 6.91 -5.90 9.61
N PHE A 94 5.75 -5.34 9.96
CA PHE A 94 5.61 -4.36 11.05
C PHE A 94 4.81 -4.87 12.26
N LYS A 95 4.57 -6.19 12.35
CA LYS A 95 3.91 -6.79 13.52
C LYS A 95 4.70 -6.49 14.79
N LYS A 96 4.04 -6.05 15.86
CA LYS A 96 4.67 -5.80 17.16
C LYS A 96 4.90 -7.14 17.88
N ASP A 97 6.03 -7.77 17.59
CA ASP A 97 6.38 -9.12 18.04
C ASP A 97 7.90 -9.29 18.11
N ASN A 98 8.47 -9.40 19.31
CA ASN A 98 9.92 -9.43 19.48
C ASN A 98 10.55 -10.80 19.14
N GLN A 99 9.75 -11.81 18.81
CA GLN A 99 10.25 -13.12 18.37
C GLN A 99 10.55 -13.14 16.87
N ILE A 100 10.04 -12.16 16.10
CA ILE A 100 10.26 -12.09 14.66
C ILE A 100 11.58 -11.39 14.36
N LEU A 101 12.50 -12.16 13.77
CA LEU A 101 13.83 -11.69 13.37
C LEU A 101 13.75 -10.51 12.42
N LEU A 102 14.68 -9.56 12.57
CA LEU A 102 14.75 -8.38 11.71
C LEU A 102 14.91 -8.74 10.22
N VAL A 103 15.62 -9.83 9.90
CA VAL A 103 15.75 -10.34 8.53
C VAL A 103 14.42 -10.82 7.95
N GLN A 104 13.56 -11.47 8.75
CA GLN A 104 12.24 -11.92 8.32
C GLN A 104 11.31 -10.72 8.08
N ARG A 105 11.43 -9.66 8.89
CA ARG A 105 10.69 -8.40 8.67
C ARG A 105 11.07 -7.74 7.36
N ARG A 106 12.36 -7.69 7.05
CA ARG A 106 12.89 -7.16 5.79
C ARG A 106 12.46 -8.00 4.59
N ALA A 107 12.36 -9.33 4.74
CA ALA A 107 11.78 -10.20 3.72
C ALA A 107 10.29 -9.87 3.48
N GLY A 108 9.51 -9.66 4.54
CA GLY A 108 8.12 -9.18 4.43
C GLY A 108 8.02 -7.83 3.72
N LEU A 109 8.90 -6.88 4.04
CA LEU A 109 8.99 -5.59 3.35
C LEU A 109 9.32 -5.75 1.87
N PHE A 110 10.27 -6.62 1.53
CA PHE A 110 10.67 -6.89 0.14
C PHE A 110 9.50 -7.44 -0.69
N LEU A 111 8.75 -8.40 -0.15
CA LEU A 111 7.52 -8.90 -0.80
C LEU A 111 6.48 -7.79 -0.97
N GLY A 112 6.35 -6.90 0.02
CA GLY A 112 5.52 -5.70 -0.08
C GLY A 112 5.98 -4.77 -1.19
N ALA A 113 7.28 -4.56 -1.36
CA ALA A 113 7.83 -3.72 -2.41
C ALA A 113 7.53 -4.28 -3.80
N ILE A 114 7.71 -5.59 -4.00
CA ILE A 114 7.35 -6.27 -5.26
C ILE A 114 5.87 -6.08 -5.57
N ALA A 115 4.98 -6.31 -4.59
CA ALA A 115 3.55 -6.15 -4.77
C ALA A 115 3.18 -4.68 -5.10
N PHE A 116 3.80 -3.72 -4.42
CA PHE A 116 3.57 -2.30 -4.67
C PHE A 116 4.01 -1.89 -6.08
N VAL A 117 5.20 -2.31 -6.51
CA VAL A 117 5.71 -2.05 -7.87
C VAL A 117 4.79 -2.67 -8.91
N ALA A 118 4.36 -3.92 -8.73
CA ALA A 118 3.43 -4.58 -9.64
C ALA A 118 2.07 -3.85 -9.74
N ILE A 119 1.54 -3.35 -8.62
CA ILE A 119 0.33 -2.51 -8.61
C ILE A 119 0.55 -1.25 -9.46
N MET A 120 1.67 -0.55 -9.27
CA MET A 120 1.99 0.65 -10.04
C MET A 120 2.14 0.36 -11.52
N SER A 121 2.82 -0.73 -11.90
CA SER A 121 2.93 -1.18 -13.28
C SER A 121 1.56 -1.44 -13.91
N LEU A 122 0.63 -2.09 -13.20
CA LEU A 122 -0.74 -2.30 -13.69
C LEU A 122 -1.51 -1.00 -13.88
N VAL A 123 -1.31 -0.02 -13.00
CA VAL A 123 -1.95 1.31 -13.11
C VAL A 123 -1.42 2.09 -14.31
N ILE A 124 -0.14 1.94 -14.65
CA ILE A 124 0.51 2.65 -15.78
C ILE A 124 0.19 1.95 -17.11
N ILE A 125 0.43 0.64 -17.18
CA ILE A 125 0.37 -0.13 -18.43
C ILE A 125 -1.08 -0.46 -18.82
N LYS A 126 -1.94 -0.81 -17.83
CA LYS A 126 -3.34 -1.22 -18.02
C LYS A 126 -3.52 -2.19 -19.20
N PRO A 127 -2.89 -3.37 -19.18
CA PRO A 127 -2.92 -4.28 -20.32
C PRO A 127 -4.37 -4.66 -20.67
N VAL A 128 -4.69 -4.54 -21.96
CA VAL A 128 -5.96 -4.97 -22.55
C VAL A 128 -5.64 -6.14 -23.47
N PHE A 129 -6.24 -7.30 -23.18
CA PHE A 129 -6.13 -8.47 -24.04
C PHE A 129 -7.38 -8.49 -24.91
N ASN A 130 -7.20 -8.35 -26.22
CA ASN A 130 -8.24 -8.48 -27.24
C ASN A 130 -8.33 -9.93 -27.71
#